data_AF-A0AA39UVR8-F1
#
_entry.id   AF-A0AA39UVR8-F1
#
_cell.length_a   1.000
_cell.length_b   1.000
_cell.length_c   1.000
_cell.angle_alpha   90.00
_cell.angle_beta   90.00
_cell.angle_gamma   90.00
#
_symmetry.space_group_name_H-M   'P 1'
#
loop_
_entity.id
_entity.type
_entity.pdbx_description
1 polymer ?
#
loop_
_entity_poly.entity_id
_entity_poly.type
_entity_poly.pdbx_seq_one_letter_code
_entity_poly.pdbx_strand_id
1 'polypeptide(L)' 'RPSSLSIWLQNRRYNVYPQLPPSFSAEFLAWWNALQLNWQRSKNGPLPAANYGCSLNKALSKGGQNGLITVLIGLMWW' A
#
# COMPACT_ATOMS: atom_id res chain seq x y z
N ARG A 1 8.39 0.48 -0.20
CA ARG A 1 7.40 1.06 -1.14
C ARG A 1 7.91 0.80 -2.55
N PRO A 2 7.07 0.37 -3.50
CA PRO A 2 7.49 0.12 -4.88
C PRO A 2 8.15 1.34 -5.52
N SER A 3 9.21 1.13 -6.29
CA SER A 3 9.98 2.21 -6.92
C SER A 3 9.12 3.07 -7.85
N SER A 4 8.23 2.44 -8.63
CA SER A 4 7.30 3.13 -9.54
C SER A 4 6.35 4.08 -8.81
N LEU A 5 5.87 3.67 -7.64
CA LEU A 5 4.98 4.48 -6.80
C LEU A 5 5.74 5.67 -6.19
N SER A 6 7.00 5.46 -5.76
CA SER A 6 7.85 6.52 -5.23
C SER A 6 8.20 7.57 -6.29
N ILE A 7 8.58 7.14 -7.50
CA ILE A 7 8.92 8.01 -8.62
C ILE A 7 7.71 8.84 -9.06
N TRP A 8 6.52 8.23 -9.10
CA TRP A 8 5.30 8.94 -9.48
C TRP A 8 4.87 9.95 -8.41
N LEU A 9 4.93 9.60 -7.12
CA LEU A 9 4.62 10.52 -6.02
C LEU A 9 5.57 11.73 -5.99
N GLN A 10 6.84 11.54 -6.38
CA GLN A 10 7.79 12.65 -6.52
C GLN A 10 7.47 13.55 -7.71
N ASN A 11 7.06 12.98 -8.84
CA ASN A 11 6.74 13.74 -10.05
C ASN A 11 5.42 14.52 -9.96
N ARG A 12 4.51 14.17 -9.03
CA ARG A 12 3.18 14.81 -8.83
C ARG A 12 2.35 14.96 -10.13
N ARG A 13 2.59 14.12 -11.13
CA ARG A 13 1.85 14.09 -12.41
C ARG A 13 0.62 13.23 -12.26
N TYR A 14 -0.35 13.71 -11.48
CA TYR A 14 -1.57 12.96 -11.13
C TYR A 14 -2.42 12.55 -12.33
N ASN A 15 -2.30 13.27 -13.46
CA ASN A 15 -3.05 13.01 -14.70
C ASN A 15 -2.38 11.97 -15.62
N VAL A 16 -1.20 11.46 -15.29
CA VAL A 16 -0.47 10.51 -16.13
C VAL A 16 -0.43 9.16 -15.44
N TYR A 17 -1.05 8.16 -16.08
CA TYR A 17 -0.91 6.76 -15.67
C TYR A 17 0.51 6.28 -16.02
N PRO A 18 1.31 5.84 -15.04
CA PRO A 18 2.62 5.29 -15.33
C PRO A 18 2.49 3.93 -16.03
N GLN A 19 3.43 3.62 -16.93
CA GLN A 19 3.61 2.24 -17.37
C GLN A 19 4.18 1.43 -16.21
N LEU A 20 3.40 0.45 -15.74
CA LEU A 20 3.75 -0.37 -14.59
C LEU A 20 4.29 -1.74 -15.05
N PRO A 21 5.36 -2.25 -14.41
CA PRO A 21 5.81 -3.60 -14.69
C PRO A 21 4.76 -4.62 -14.20
N PRO A 22 4.69 -5.81 -14.79
CA PRO A 22 3.78 -6.87 -14.34
C PRO A 22 4.06 -7.32 -12.90
N SER A 23 5.26 -7.08 -12.36
CA SER A 23 5.61 -7.35 -10.96
C SER A 23 5.05 -6.34 -9.96
N PHE A 24 4.53 -5.20 -10.45
CA PHE A 24 4.10 -4.09 -9.59
C PHE A 24 3.03 -4.51 -8.59
N SER A 25 2.04 -5.31 -9.03
CA SER A 25 0.94 -5.77 -8.18
C SER A 25 1.46 -6.63 -7.01
N ALA A 26 2.35 -7.57 -7.29
CA ALA A 26 2.96 -8.42 -6.26
C ALA A 26 3.82 -7.62 -5.28
N GLU A 27 4.65 -6.69 -5.79
CA GLU A 27 5.49 -5.82 -4.96
C GLU A 27 4.67 -4.84 -4.12
N PHE A 28 3.59 -4.30 -4.69
CA PHE A 28 2.67 -3.40 -4.00
C PHE A 28 1.96 -4.13 -2.86
N LEU A 29 1.40 -5.31 -3.11
CA LEU A 29 0.73 -6.11 -2.09
C LEU A 29 1.71 -6.56 -0.98
N ALA A 30 2.93 -6.97 -1.34
CA ALA A 30 3.95 -7.32 -0.36
C ALA A 30 4.33 -6.13 0.53
N TRP A 31 4.52 -4.94 -0.06
CA TRP A 31 4.74 -3.70 0.69
C TRP A 31 3.54 -3.31 1.55
N TRP A 32 2.34 -3.46 1.01
CA TRP A 32 1.07 -3.16 1.67
C TRP A 32 0.86 -4.02 2.91
N ASN A 33 1.11 -5.33 2.81
CA ASN A 33 1.05 -6.27 3.93
C ASN A 33 2.15 -5.97 4.97
N ALA A 34 3.34 -5.54 4.53
CA ALA A 34 4.43 -5.17 5.44
C ALA A 34 4.18 -3.86 6.22
N LEU A 35 3.28 -2.99 5.73
CA LEU A 35 2.83 -1.79 6.46
C LEU A 35 1.86 -2.10 7.60
N GLN A 36 1.15 -3.23 7.51
CA GLN A 36 0.18 -3.62 8.52
C GLN A 36 0.88 -3.97 9.84
N LEU A 37 0.16 -3.77 10.94
CA LEU A 37 0.64 -4.22 12.24
C LEU A 37 0.75 -5.75 12.27
N ASN A 38 1.60 -6.28 13.16
CA ASN A 38 1.93 -7.72 13.25
C ASN A 38 0.71 -8.67 13.34
N TRP A 39 -0.44 -8.17 13.80
CA TRP A 39 -1.68 -8.90 14.01
C TRP A 39 -2.66 -8.80 12.82
N GLN A 40 -2.40 -7.91 11.86
CA GLN A 40 -3.06 -7.81 10.55
C GLN A 40 -2.16 -8.26 9.39
N ARG A 41 -0.87 -8.44 9.63
CA ARG A 41 0.06 -8.97 8.63
C ARG A 41 -0.28 -10.43 8.36
N SER A 42 -0.64 -10.75 7.13
CA SER A 42 -0.86 -12.15 6.73
C SER A 42 0.47 -12.88 6.63
N LYS A 43 0.54 -14.06 7.27
CA LYS A 43 1.70 -14.97 7.19
C LYS A 43 1.68 -15.82 5.91
N ASN A 44 0.50 -16.01 5.31
CA ASN A 44 0.27 -16.97 4.24
C ASN A 44 -0.19 -16.32 2.92
N GLY A 45 -0.35 -15.00 2.87
CA GLY A 45 -0.89 -14.32 1.69
C GLY A 45 -0.42 -12.89 1.52
N PRO A 46 -0.60 -12.34 0.29
CA PRO A 46 -0.17 -10.98 -0.05
C PRO A 46 -1.11 -9.90 0.50
N LEU A 47 -2.31 -10.27 0.95
CA LEU A 47 -3.30 -9.36 1.51
C LEU A 47 -3.30 -9.38 3.04
N PRO A 48 -3.59 -8.25 3.70
CA PRO A 48 -3.78 -8.19 5.15
C PRO A 48 -4.83 -9.19 5.64
N ALA A 49 -4.62 -9.77 6.81
CA ALA A 49 -5.62 -10.57 7.47
C ALA A 49 -6.83 -9.69 7.87
N ALA A 50 -8.03 -10.18 7.59
CA ALA A 50 -9.30 -9.55 7.96
C ALA A 50 -9.54 -9.66 9.47
N ASN A 51 -8.76 -8.92 10.26
CA ASN A 51 -8.91 -8.84 11.71
C ASN A 51 -9.38 -7.44 12.11
N TYR A 52 -10.71 -7.30 12.21
CA TYR A 52 -11.41 -6.05 12.53
C TYR A 52 -11.75 -5.90 14.02
N GLY A 53 -11.30 -6.82 14.87
CA GLY A 53 -11.68 -6.88 16.29
C GLY A 53 -11.06 -5.82 17.20
N CYS A 54 -10.20 -4.95 16.68
CA CYS A 54 -9.50 -3.94 17.48
C CYS A 54 -9.60 -2.57 16.83
N SER A 55 -9.55 -1.54 17.67
CA SER A 55 -9.74 -0.15 17.27
C SER A 55 -8.74 0.31 16.21
N LEU A 56 -9.29 0.84 15.10
CA LEU A 56 -8.58 1.41 13.95
C LEU A 56 -7.57 2.51 14.36
N ASN A 57 -7.82 3.17 15.49
CA ASN A 57 -6.97 4.25 16.04
C ASN A 57 -5.53 3.82 16.33
N LYS A 58 -5.27 2.52 16.56
CA LYS A 58 -3.90 2.00 16.74
C LYS A 58 -3.26 1.53 15.42
N ALA A 59 -4.07 1.20 14.42
CA ALA A 59 -3.66 0.53 13.18
C ALA A 59 -3.04 1.46 12.12
N LEU A 60 -3.49 2.72 12.05
CA LEU A 60 -3.05 3.68 11.03
C LEU A 60 -1.83 4.53 11.41
N SER A 61 -1.19 4.24 12.55
CA SER A 61 -0.16 5.10 13.14
C SER A 61 1.14 5.24 12.31
N LYS A 62 1.42 4.33 11.37
CA LYS A 62 2.68 4.34 10.57
C LYS A 62 2.59 5.04 9.21
N GLY A 63 1.40 5.35 8.72
CA GLY A 63 1.23 6.17 7.53
C GLY A 63 0.62 7.49 7.96
N GLY A 64 1.40 8.57 8.03
CA GLY A 64 0.82 9.92 8.15
C GLY A 64 -0.24 10.19 7.08
N GLN A 65 -0.85 11.37 7.03
CA GLN A 65 -1.97 11.69 6.11
C GLN A 65 -1.76 11.24 4.64
N ASN A 66 -0.50 11.19 4.16
CA ASN A 66 -0.12 10.75 2.81
C ASN A 66 0.03 9.23 2.63
N GLY A 67 0.11 8.47 3.72
CA GLY A 67 0.26 7.02 3.73
C GLY A 67 -0.94 6.33 3.11
N LEU A 68 -2.16 6.69 3.55
CA LEU A 68 -3.44 6.14 3.09
C LEU A 68 -3.73 6.53 1.63
N ILE A 69 -3.43 7.77 1.24
CA ILE A 69 -3.56 8.24 -0.15
C ILE A 69 -2.69 7.40 -1.10
N THR A 70 -1.47 7.07 -0.67
CA THR A 70 -0.55 6.28 -1.50
C THR A 70 -1.07 4.86 -1.79
N VAL A 71 -1.82 4.30 -0.85
CA VAL A 71 -2.47 3.00 -0.97
C VAL A 71 -3.53 3.05 -2.04
N LEU A 72 -4.42 4.03 -1.93
CA LEU A 72 -5.55 4.18 -2.82
C LEU A 72 -5.08 4.35 -4.26
N ILE A 73 -3.98 5.08 -4.44
CA ILE A 73 -3.34 5.26 -5.75
C ILE A 73 -2.76 3.95 -6.26
N GLY A 74 -2.04 3.17 -5.43
CA GLY A 74 -1.53 1.88 -5.84
C GLY A 74 -2.62 0.83 -6.11
N LEU A 75 -3.76 0.89 -5.41
CA LEU A 75 -4.95 0.09 -5.67
C LEU A 75 -5.66 0.49 -6.97
N MET A 76 -5.72 1.78 -7.31
CA MET A 76 -6.28 2.23 -8.60
C MET A 76 -5.47 1.79 -9.81
N TRP A 77 -4.21 1.38 -9.60
CA TRP A 77 -3.32 0.92 -10.65
C TRP A 77 -3.26 -0.60 -10.80
N TRP A 78 -3.89 -1.31 -9.87
CA TRP A 78 -4.04 -2.75 -9.89
C TRP A 78 -5.38 -3.13 -10.54
#